data_AF-A0A351T630-F1
#
_entry.id   AF-A0A351T630-F1
#
_cell.length_a   1.000
_cell.length_b   1.000
_cell.length_c   1.000
_cell.angle_alpha   90.00
_cell.angle_beta   90.00
_cell.angle_gamma   90.00
#
_symmetry.space_group_name_H-M   'P 1'
#
loop_
_entity.id
_entity.type
_entity.pdbx_description
1 polymer ?
#
loop_
_entity_poly.entity_id
_entity_poly.type
_entity_poly.pdbx_seq_one_letter_code
_entity_poly.pdbx_strand_id
1 'polypeptide(L)'
;LGAEVTVVGMLDRILPVEDAEISALAAKAFKKQGMTLHTGATVAAMTLKKNAVEVTLELSDDQEQIVTVDRVIMAVGITGNIEGLGLEDLGVSVDRGHIVTDEWCATSVEGIYAIGDVAGPPWLAHKASHEGVLCVEHIAGEGMLHPLDVRNVPGCTYCTPQIASVGLTEAAAEEQGYKVRVGRFPYVGNGKAIAMGDTEGLIKTVFDAATGELLGAHMIGAEVTELIQGYCVAKTLETTEAELMHTIFPHPTLSEMMHESVLDAYGRALHF
;
A
#
# COMPACT_ATOMS: atom_id res chain seq x y z
N LEU A 1 -21.85 -11.46 7.77
CA LEU A 1 -22.87 -10.61 7.10
C LEU A 1 -23.54 -11.30 5.90
N GLY A 2 -22.93 -12.32 5.30
CA GLY A 2 -23.65 -13.32 4.47
C GLY A 2 -23.90 -12.94 3.01
N ALA A 3 -23.43 -11.78 2.55
CA ALA A 3 -23.50 -11.43 1.13
C ALA A 3 -22.51 -12.26 0.31
N GLU A 4 -22.93 -12.70 -0.87
CA GLU A 4 -22.03 -13.18 -1.91
C GLU A 4 -21.34 -11.96 -2.54
N VAL A 5 -20.00 -11.96 -2.55
CA VAL A 5 -19.21 -10.82 -2.98
C VAL A 5 -18.43 -11.17 -4.23
N THR A 6 -18.60 -10.35 -5.27
CA THR A 6 -17.80 -10.38 -6.49
C THR A 6 -17.01 -9.08 -6.60
N VAL A 7 -15.69 -9.18 -6.72
CA VAL A 7 -14.78 -8.05 -6.93
C VAL A 7 -14.29 -8.08 -8.36
N VAL A 8 -14.41 -6.95 -9.05
CA VAL A 8 -13.95 -6.78 -10.44
C VAL A 8 -12.84 -5.74 -10.45
N GLY A 9 -11.73 -6.04 -11.11
CA GLY A 9 -10.59 -5.14 -11.26
C GLY A 9 -10.00 -5.24 -12.66
N MET A 10 -9.68 -4.09 -13.24
CA MET A 10 -9.12 -4.00 -14.59
C MET A 10 -7.71 -4.56 -14.71
N LEU A 11 -6.93 -4.50 -13.63
CA LEU A 11 -5.56 -5.00 -13.61
C LEU A 11 -5.53 -6.50 -13.36
N ASP A 12 -4.43 -7.14 -13.76
CA ASP A 12 -4.22 -8.59 -13.74
C ASP A 12 -4.27 -9.22 -12.34
N ARG A 13 -4.12 -8.40 -11.29
CA ARG A 13 -4.19 -8.80 -9.88
C ARG A 13 -4.99 -7.81 -9.04
N ILE A 14 -5.54 -8.32 -7.92
CA ILE A 14 -6.02 -7.46 -6.84
C ILE A 14 -4.83 -6.79 -6.15
N LEU A 15 -5.07 -5.66 -5.46
CA LEU A 15 -4.04 -4.92 -4.75
C LEU A 15 -2.79 -4.70 -5.63
N PRO A 16 -2.94 -4.09 -6.82
CA PRO A 16 -1.89 -4.08 -7.85
C PRO A 16 -0.67 -3.24 -7.49
N VAL A 17 -0.83 -2.30 -6.55
CA VAL A 17 0.24 -1.46 -5.99
C VAL A 17 1.11 -2.24 -5.00
N GLU A 18 0.56 -3.27 -4.35
CA GLU A 18 1.31 -4.12 -3.42
C GLU A 18 2.28 -5.04 -4.16
N ASP A 19 3.23 -5.60 -3.42
CA ASP A 19 4.13 -6.62 -3.93
C ASP A 19 3.34 -7.87 -4.41
N ALA A 20 3.74 -8.42 -5.55
CA ALA A 20 2.99 -9.48 -6.23
C ALA A 20 2.78 -10.74 -5.37
N GLU A 21 3.72 -11.08 -4.49
CA GLU A 21 3.56 -12.21 -3.56
C GLU A 21 2.48 -11.94 -2.51
N ILE A 22 2.43 -10.70 -2.01
CA ILE A 22 1.42 -10.26 -1.05
C ILE A 22 0.03 -10.25 -1.70
N SER A 23 -0.08 -9.70 -2.90
CA SER A 23 -1.34 -9.72 -3.68
C SER A 23 -1.82 -11.15 -3.95
N ALA A 24 -0.91 -12.08 -4.27
CA ALA A 24 -1.26 -13.49 -4.51
C ALA A 24 -1.77 -14.19 -3.24
N LEU A 25 -1.12 -13.95 -2.09
CA LEU A 25 -1.57 -14.47 -0.79
C LEU A 25 -2.93 -13.89 -0.39
N ALA A 26 -3.15 -12.59 -0.58
CA ALA A 26 -4.43 -11.94 -0.35
C ALA A 26 -5.54 -12.56 -1.23
N ALA A 27 -5.27 -12.74 -2.52
CA ALA A 27 -6.23 -13.32 -3.46
C ALA A 27 -6.65 -14.74 -3.04
N LYS A 28 -5.68 -15.55 -2.59
CA LYS A 28 -5.95 -16.89 -2.07
C LYS A 28 -6.81 -16.83 -0.80
N ALA A 29 -6.51 -15.92 0.12
CA ALA A 29 -7.26 -15.74 1.36
C ALA A 29 -8.72 -15.28 1.10
N PHE A 30 -8.92 -14.30 0.22
CA PHE A 30 -10.25 -13.80 -0.12
C PHE A 30 -11.10 -14.85 -0.85
N LYS A 31 -10.50 -15.64 -1.76
CA LYS A 31 -11.20 -16.77 -2.39
C LYS A 31 -11.59 -17.84 -1.38
N LYS A 32 -10.73 -18.15 -0.40
CA LYS A 32 -11.03 -19.08 0.71
C LYS A 32 -12.20 -18.58 1.57
N GLN A 33 -12.40 -17.27 1.66
CA GLN A 33 -13.55 -16.64 2.34
C GLN A 33 -14.84 -16.63 1.51
N GLY A 34 -14.79 -17.10 0.26
CA GLY A 34 -15.95 -17.19 -0.63
C GLY A 34 -16.13 -16.01 -1.57
N MET A 35 -15.15 -15.11 -1.71
CA MET A 35 -15.21 -14.03 -2.69
C MET A 35 -14.87 -14.52 -4.10
N THR A 36 -15.61 -14.03 -5.08
CA THR A 36 -15.28 -14.18 -6.51
C THR A 36 -14.43 -12.99 -6.94
N LEU A 37 -13.29 -13.24 -7.59
CA LEU A 37 -12.39 -12.20 -8.07
C LEU A 37 -12.25 -12.30 -9.59
N HIS A 38 -12.68 -11.26 -10.31
CA HIS A 38 -12.45 -11.05 -11.73
C HIS A 38 -11.38 -9.98 -11.90
N THR A 39 -10.12 -10.39 -12.04
CA THR A 39 -9.00 -9.52 -12.40
C THR A 39 -8.83 -9.51 -13.93
N GLY A 40 -8.21 -8.47 -14.48
CA GLY A 40 -8.12 -8.27 -15.93
C GLY A 40 -9.48 -8.08 -16.61
N ALA A 41 -10.49 -7.60 -15.87
CA ALA A 41 -11.86 -7.47 -16.35
C ALA A 41 -12.35 -6.02 -16.23
N THR A 42 -13.12 -5.57 -17.21
CA THR A 42 -13.69 -4.22 -17.26
C THR A 42 -15.22 -4.29 -17.14
N VAL A 43 -15.82 -3.33 -16.44
CA VAL A 43 -17.28 -3.17 -16.43
C VAL A 43 -17.69 -2.42 -17.69
N ALA A 44 -18.27 -3.12 -18.67
CA ALA A 44 -18.69 -2.55 -19.94
C ALA A 44 -20.02 -1.79 -19.83
N ALA A 45 -20.97 -2.33 -19.04
CA ALA A 45 -22.27 -1.71 -18.83
C ALA A 45 -22.90 -2.12 -17.49
N MET A 46 -23.77 -1.25 -16.97
CA MET A 46 -24.63 -1.53 -15.82
C MET A 46 -26.07 -1.14 -16.12
N THR A 47 -26.99 -2.09 -16.00
CA THR A 47 -28.42 -1.86 -16.20
C THR A 47 -29.18 -2.05 -14.90
N LEU A 48 -29.78 -0.96 -14.40
CA LEU A 48 -30.66 -1.02 -13.23
C LEU A 48 -31.95 -1.78 -13.56
N LYS A 49 -32.26 -2.79 -12.75
CA LYS A 49 -33.55 -3.50 -12.74
C LYS A 49 -34.31 -3.11 -11.47
N LYS A 50 -35.55 -3.61 -11.32
CA LYS A 50 -36.44 -3.24 -10.19
C LYS A 50 -35.79 -3.41 -8.81
N ASN A 51 -35.06 -4.51 -8.59
CA ASN A 51 -34.42 -4.86 -7.31
C ASN A 51 -32.99 -5.41 -7.47
N ALA A 52 -32.39 -5.23 -8.64
CA ALA A 52 -31.08 -5.79 -8.97
C ALA A 52 -30.35 -4.89 -9.97
N VAL A 53 -29.06 -5.13 -10.13
CA VAL A 53 -28.20 -4.53 -11.15
C VAL A 53 -27.63 -5.64 -12.00
N GLU A 54 -27.83 -5.54 -13.30
CA GLU A 54 -27.21 -6.42 -14.29
C GLU A 54 -25.91 -5.74 -14.75
N VAL A 55 -24.78 -6.36 -14.47
CA VAL A 55 -23.44 -5.86 -14.77
C VAL A 55 -22.87 -6.70 -15.90
N THR A 56 -22.55 -6.06 -17.03
CA THR A 56 -21.83 -6.70 -18.13
C THR A 56 -20.33 -6.52 -17.90
N LEU A 57 -19.63 -7.63 -17.74
CA LEU A 57 -18.18 -7.69 -17.62
C LEU A 57 -17.59 -8.07 -18.97
N GLU A 58 -16.55 -7.36 -19.38
CA GLU A 58 -15.66 -7.74 -20.46
C GLU A 58 -14.42 -8.37 -19.81
N LEU A 59 -14.20 -9.65 -20.09
CA LEU A 59 -13.07 -10.42 -19.56
C LEU A 59 -11.84 -10.27 -20.47
N SER A 60 -10.68 -10.68 -19.96
CA SER A 60 -9.38 -10.51 -20.64
C SER A 60 -9.24 -11.25 -21.98
N ASP A 61 -10.18 -12.12 -22.33
CA ASP A 61 -10.23 -12.88 -23.59
C ASP A 61 -11.36 -12.41 -24.52
N ASP A 62 -11.81 -11.15 -24.36
CA ASP A 62 -12.93 -10.54 -25.08
C ASP A 62 -14.28 -11.28 -24.87
N GLN A 63 -14.38 -12.16 -23.86
CA GLN A 63 -15.64 -12.78 -23.48
C GLN A 63 -16.48 -11.84 -22.63
N GLU A 64 -17.77 -11.78 -22.95
CA GLU A 64 -18.75 -11.09 -22.11
C GLU A 64 -19.34 -12.04 -21.07
N GLN A 65 -19.37 -11.59 -19.82
CA GLN A 65 -20.08 -12.25 -18.73
C GLN A 65 -21.07 -11.30 -18.09
N ILE A 66 -22.32 -11.73 -17.95
CA ILE A 66 -23.35 -10.97 -17.23
C ILE A 66 -23.43 -11.48 -15.79
N VAL A 67 -23.26 -10.56 -14.84
CA VAL A 67 -23.43 -10.82 -13.40
C VAL A 67 -24.62 -10.01 -12.90
N THR A 68 -25.56 -10.68 -12.24
CA THR A 68 -26.69 -10.01 -11.59
C THR A 68 -26.44 -9.93 -10.09
N VAL A 69 -26.47 -8.73 -9.53
CA VAL A 69 -26.25 -8.48 -8.09
C VAL A 69 -27.35 -7.60 -7.52
N ASP A 70 -27.57 -7.67 -6.22
CA ASP A 70 -28.52 -6.76 -5.56
C ASP A 70 -27.98 -5.32 -5.52
N ARG A 71 -26.68 -5.15 -5.31
CA ARG A 71 -26.02 -3.85 -5.11
C ARG A 71 -24.63 -3.83 -5.76
N VAL A 72 -24.21 -2.64 -6.17
CA VAL A 72 -22.86 -2.37 -6.71
C VAL A 72 -22.20 -1.30 -5.85
N ILE A 73 -20.93 -1.51 -5.53
CA ILE A 73 -20.06 -0.49 -4.93
C ILE A 73 -19.02 -0.10 -5.98
N MET A 74 -18.97 1.19 -6.32
CA MET A 74 -17.98 1.74 -7.24
C MET A 74 -16.78 2.26 -6.45
N ALA A 75 -15.64 1.58 -6.56
CA ALA A 75 -14.41 1.91 -5.85
C ALA A 75 -13.19 1.88 -6.80
N VAL A 76 -13.28 2.60 -7.92
CA VAL A 76 -12.32 2.54 -9.03
C VAL A 76 -11.24 3.63 -9.02
N GLY A 77 -11.34 4.62 -8.12
CA GLY A 77 -10.38 5.71 -8.03
C GLY A 77 -10.86 6.86 -7.15
N ILE A 78 -9.98 7.85 -6.98
CA ILE A 78 -10.21 9.08 -6.22
C ILE A 78 -9.88 10.26 -7.14
N THR A 79 -10.62 11.36 -7.01
CA THR A 79 -10.36 12.63 -7.70
C THR A 79 -10.38 13.78 -6.69
N GLY A 80 -9.60 14.82 -6.93
CA GLY A 80 -9.61 16.01 -6.07
C GLY A 80 -10.91 16.80 -6.22
N ASN A 81 -11.40 17.36 -5.11
CA ASN A 81 -12.53 18.29 -5.12
C ASN A 81 -12.04 19.71 -5.49
N ILE A 82 -11.87 19.97 -6.78
CA ILE A 82 -11.24 21.20 -7.30
C ILE A 82 -12.21 22.17 -7.99
N GLU A 83 -13.45 21.75 -8.21
CA GLU A 83 -14.45 22.54 -8.93
C GLU A 83 -14.91 23.76 -8.12
N GLY A 84 -15.12 24.89 -8.79
CA GLY A 84 -15.66 26.11 -8.17
C GLY A 84 -14.71 26.84 -7.21
N LEU A 85 -13.43 26.47 -7.17
CA LEU A 85 -12.41 27.09 -6.32
C LEU A 85 -11.68 28.30 -6.97
N GLY A 86 -11.95 28.60 -8.25
CA GLY A 86 -11.28 29.69 -8.97
C GLY A 86 -9.80 29.41 -9.30
N LEU A 87 -9.38 28.14 -9.30
CA LEU A 87 -7.98 27.75 -9.54
C LEU A 87 -7.46 28.23 -10.90
N GLU A 88 -8.29 28.15 -11.95
CA GLU A 88 -7.95 28.60 -13.30
C GLU A 88 -7.69 30.12 -13.35
N ASP A 89 -8.57 30.91 -12.70
CA ASP A 89 -8.44 32.37 -12.62
C ASP A 89 -7.18 32.79 -11.86
N LEU A 90 -6.77 31.99 -10.87
CA LEU A 90 -5.56 32.20 -10.07
C LEU A 90 -4.29 31.70 -10.76
N GLY A 91 -4.40 30.86 -11.80
CA GLY A 91 -3.25 30.23 -12.46
C GLY A 91 -2.65 29.06 -11.69
N VAL A 92 -3.44 28.38 -10.84
CA VAL A 92 -3.02 27.17 -10.12
C VAL A 92 -3.05 25.97 -11.07
N SER A 93 -1.91 25.30 -11.22
CA SER A 93 -1.76 24.11 -12.08
C SER A 93 -2.52 22.91 -11.52
N VAL A 94 -3.22 22.20 -12.40
CA VAL A 94 -3.95 20.96 -12.11
C VAL A 94 -3.50 19.86 -13.09
N ASP A 95 -3.18 18.68 -12.58
CA ASP A 95 -2.93 17.47 -13.37
C ASP A 95 -3.92 16.38 -12.98
N ARG A 96 -4.62 15.81 -13.97
CA ARG A 96 -5.55 14.67 -13.78
C ARG A 96 -6.52 14.81 -12.59
N GLY A 97 -7.04 16.01 -12.35
CA GLY A 97 -8.00 16.28 -11.27
C GLY A 97 -7.39 16.57 -9.89
N HIS A 98 -6.06 16.76 -9.81
CA HIS A 98 -5.35 17.10 -8.59
C HIS A 98 -4.53 18.38 -8.76
N ILE A 99 -4.43 19.18 -7.71
CA ILE A 99 -3.60 20.38 -7.66
C ILE A 99 -2.13 19.94 -7.65
N VAL A 100 -1.33 20.49 -8.56
CA VAL A 100 0.11 20.22 -8.61
C VAL A 100 0.81 21.02 -7.51
N THR A 101 1.56 20.32 -6.67
CA THR A 101 2.37 20.94 -5.62
C THR A 101 3.83 20.49 -5.69
N ASP A 102 4.72 21.29 -5.14
CA ASP A 102 6.11 20.91 -4.86
C ASP A 102 6.23 20.09 -3.57
N GLU A 103 7.47 19.76 -3.17
CA GLU A 103 7.77 18.98 -1.98
C GLU A 103 7.44 19.69 -0.64
N TRP A 104 7.10 20.98 -0.68
CA TRP A 104 6.68 21.81 0.44
C TRP A 104 5.19 22.10 0.43
N CYS A 105 4.43 21.39 -0.41
CA CYS A 105 2.99 21.55 -0.61
C CYS A 105 2.59 22.90 -1.26
N ALA A 106 3.55 23.65 -1.81
CA ALA A 106 3.29 24.91 -2.49
C ALA A 106 2.81 24.67 -3.92
N THR A 107 1.85 25.49 -4.38
CA THR A 107 1.33 25.41 -5.76
C THR A 107 2.18 26.24 -6.73
N SER A 108 1.77 26.32 -8.00
CA SER A 108 2.35 27.25 -8.99
C SER A 108 2.16 28.74 -8.67
N VAL A 109 1.35 29.07 -7.65
CA VAL A 109 1.01 30.44 -7.26
C VAL A 109 1.54 30.71 -5.85
N GLU A 110 2.34 31.76 -5.71
CA GLU A 110 2.92 32.18 -4.44
C GLU A 110 1.83 32.43 -3.38
N GLY A 111 2.02 31.87 -2.18
CA GLY A 111 1.09 32.00 -1.07
C GLY A 111 -0.12 31.06 -1.12
N ILE A 112 -0.23 30.20 -2.15
CA ILE A 112 -1.26 29.17 -2.25
C ILE A 112 -0.63 27.79 -2.11
N TYR A 113 -1.22 26.99 -1.23
CA TYR A 113 -0.76 25.65 -0.88
C TYR A 113 -1.92 24.65 -1.00
N ALA A 114 -1.60 23.38 -1.23
CA ALA A 114 -2.57 22.30 -1.24
C ALA A 114 -1.98 21.06 -0.55
N ILE A 115 -2.79 20.36 0.25
CA ILE A 115 -2.38 19.16 1.00
C ILE A 115 -3.45 18.07 0.88
N GLY A 116 -3.08 16.84 1.20
CA GLY A 116 -3.96 15.70 1.24
C GLY A 116 -4.46 15.30 -0.15
N ASP A 117 -5.69 14.79 -0.22
CA ASP A 117 -6.16 14.10 -1.42
C ASP A 117 -6.29 15.01 -2.65
N VAL A 118 -6.51 16.32 -2.43
CA VAL A 118 -6.56 17.30 -3.53
C VAL A 118 -5.19 17.51 -4.17
N ALA A 119 -4.09 17.24 -3.43
CA ALA A 119 -2.71 17.32 -3.90
C ALA A 119 -2.16 15.99 -4.45
N GLY A 120 -3.04 14.99 -4.66
CA GLY A 120 -2.68 13.74 -5.32
C GLY A 120 -2.22 12.61 -4.39
N PRO A 121 -1.82 11.47 -4.98
CA PRO A 121 -1.52 10.24 -4.24
C PRO A 121 -0.21 10.32 -3.43
N PRO A 122 -0.05 9.48 -2.39
CA PRO A 122 -1.01 8.50 -1.89
C PRO A 122 -2.14 9.16 -1.08
N TRP A 123 -3.39 8.78 -1.36
CA TRP A 123 -4.60 9.33 -0.74
C TRP A 123 -4.87 8.73 0.64
N LEU A 124 -4.06 9.13 1.61
CA LEU A 124 -4.02 8.56 2.95
C LEU A 124 -4.08 9.65 4.02
N ALA A 125 -4.86 9.41 5.07
CA ALA A 125 -5.09 10.39 6.13
C ALA A 125 -3.79 10.81 6.85
N HIS A 126 -2.88 9.87 7.11
CA HIS A 126 -1.59 10.16 7.73
C HIS A 126 -0.64 10.94 6.81
N LYS A 127 -0.71 10.74 5.49
CA LYS A 127 0.00 11.57 4.50
C LYS A 127 -0.54 13.00 4.52
N ALA A 128 -1.87 13.16 4.43
CA ALA A 128 -2.51 14.48 4.47
C ALA A 128 -2.20 15.26 5.76
N SER A 129 -2.19 14.56 6.90
CA SER A 129 -1.86 15.17 8.19
C SER A 129 -0.39 15.60 8.26
N HIS A 130 0.52 14.77 7.75
CA HIS A 130 1.95 15.09 7.70
C HIS A 130 2.24 16.27 6.77
N GLU A 131 1.62 16.31 5.59
CA GLU A 131 1.69 17.46 4.68
C GLU A 131 1.18 18.75 5.32
N GLY A 132 0.10 18.68 6.09
CA GLY A 132 -0.44 19.83 6.80
C GLY A 132 0.55 20.41 7.82
N VAL A 133 1.23 19.55 8.58
CA VAL A 133 2.28 19.97 9.51
C VAL A 133 3.48 20.55 8.75
N LEU A 134 4.00 19.83 7.76
CA LEU A 134 5.14 20.25 6.94
C LEU A 134 4.90 21.62 6.28
N CYS A 135 3.72 21.80 5.67
CA CYS A 135 3.32 23.03 5.01
C CYS A 135 3.29 24.21 5.99
N VAL A 136 2.65 24.04 7.15
CA VAL A 136 2.55 25.12 8.15
C VAL A 136 3.91 25.46 8.77
N GLU A 137 4.73 24.45 9.09
CA GLU A 137 6.09 24.67 9.59
C GLU A 137 6.99 25.37 8.55
N HIS A 138 6.85 25.00 7.27
CA HIS A 138 7.55 25.67 6.17
C HIS A 138 7.12 27.13 6.03
N ILE A 139 5.82 27.42 6.08
CA ILE A 139 5.28 28.79 6.07
C ILE A 139 5.79 29.61 7.26
N ALA A 140 5.90 28.98 8.44
CA ALA A 140 6.40 29.62 9.65
C ALA A 140 7.92 29.89 9.63
N GLY A 141 8.64 29.32 8.67
CA GLY A 141 10.10 29.44 8.58
C GLY A 141 10.82 28.64 9.67
N GLU A 142 10.21 27.56 10.16
CA GLU A 142 10.84 26.66 11.12
C GLU A 142 12.10 26.03 10.50
N GLY A 143 13.15 25.88 11.32
CA GLY A 143 14.41 25.28 10.88
C GLY A 143 14.35 23.76 10.86
N MET A 144 15.18 23.13 10.01
CA MET A 144 15.38 21.67 9.91
C MET A 144 14.17 20.86 9.41
N LEU A 145 13.51 21.33 8.35
CA LEU A 145 12.46 20.58 7.68
C LEU A 145 13.06 19.60 6.65
N HIS A 146 12.43 18.44 6.52
CA HIS A 146 12.74 17.48 5.47
C HIS A 146 11.55 17.42 4.52
N PRO A 147 11.78 17.45 3.20
CA PRO A 147 10.68 17.32 2.24
C PRO A 147 10.02 15.95 2.38
N LEU A 148 8.72 15.88 2.07
CA LEU A 148 7.99 14.62 2.11
C LEU A 148 8.54 13.64 1.07
N ASP A 149 9.11 12.53 1.53
CA ASP A 149 9.38 11.38 0.67
C ASP A 149 8.16 10.44 0.67
N VAL A 150 7.38 10.48 -0.40
CA VAL A 150 6.19 9.64 -0.57
C VAL A 150 6.50 8.14 -0.52
N ARG A 151 7.75 7.72 -0.78
CA ARG A 151 8.19 6.31 -0.67
C ARG A 151 8.21 5.82 0.77
N ASN A 152 8.23 6.74 1.74
CA ASN A 152 8.23 6.43 3.17
C ASN A 152 6.83 6.46 3.79
N VAL A 153 5.78 6.75 3.00
CA VAL A 153 4.39 6.70 3.48
C VAL A 153 3.92 5.24 3.48
N PRO A 154 3.55 4.67 4.63
CA PRO A 154 3.04 3.30 4.68
C PRO A 154 1.62 3.20 4.13
N GLY A 155 1.32 2.10 3.43
CA GLY A 155 -0.03 1.67 3.07
C GLY A 155 -0.52 0.58 4.03
N CYS A 156 -1.81 0.63 4.41
CA CYS A 156 -2.45 -0.36 5.26
C CYS A 156 -3.84 -0.73 4.71
N THR A 157 -4.10 -2.02 4.52
CA THR A 157 -5.44 -2.55 4.23
C THR A 157 -5.93 -3.36 5.43
N TYR A 158 -7.00 -2.86 6.06
CA TYR A 158 -7.59 -3.42 7.28
C TYR A 158 -8.60 -4.54 6.98
N CYS A 159 -8.20 -5.49 6.14
CA CYS A 159 -8.95 -6.72 5.87
C CYS A 159 -8.46 -7.86 6.77
N THR A 160 -9.00 -9.05 6.58
CA THR A 160 -8.51 -10.28 7.22
C THR A 160 -8.07 -11.23 6.11
N PRO A 161 -6.79 -11.69 6.08
CA PRO A 161 -5.66 -11.17 6.86
C PRO A 161 -5.37 -9.70 6.54
N GLN A 162 -4.76 -8.97 7.48
CA GLN A 162 -4.39 -7.57 7.25
C GLN A 162 -3.21 -7.49 6.27
N ILE A 163 -3.03 -6.34 5.63
CA ILE A 163 -1.93 -6.09 4.69
C ILE A 163 -1.30 -4.74 5.01
N ALA A 164 0.02 -4.66 4.98
CA ALA A 164 0.75 -3.42 5.17
C ALA A 164 2.04 -3.39 4.34
N SER A 165 2.41 -2.22 3.84
CA SER A 165 3.63 -2.04 3.06
C SER A 165 4.22 -0.65 3.22
N VAL A 166 5.53 -0.52 2.94
CA VAL A 166 6.24 0.75 2.83
C VAL A 166 7.41 0.58 1.85
N GLY A 167 7.72 1.62 1.08
CA GLY A 167 8.85 1.61 0.14
C GLY A 167 8.56 0.87 -1.17
N LEU A 168 9.62 0.39 -1.81
CA LEU A 168 9.56 -0.22 -3.15
C LEU A 168 9.20 -1.71 -3.07
N THR A 169 8.35 -2.17 -3.99
CA THR A 169 8.18 -3.61 -4.28
C THR A 169 9.47 -4.18 -4.86
N GLU A 170 9.63 -5.52 -4.83
CA GLU A 170 10.80 -6.17 -5.45
C GLU A 170 10.95 -5.78 -6.92
N ALA A 171 9.86 -5.89 -7.69
CA ALA A 171 9.84 -5.56 -9.11
C ALA A 171 10.16 -4.07 -9.37
N ALA A 172 9.62 -3.15 -8.56
CA ALA A 172 9.88 -1.72 -8.73
C ALA A 172 11.33 -1.36 -8.40
N ALA A 173 11.93 -2.01 -7.40
CA ALA A 173 13.35 -1.83 -7.09
C ALA A 173 14.24 -2.35 -8.23
N GLU A 174 13.95 -3.53 -8.77
CA GLU A 174 14.69 -4.07 -9.93
C GLU A 174 14.53 -3.20 -11.19
N GLU A 175 13.32 -2.70 -11.47
CA GLU A 175 13.05 -1.79 -12.60
C GLU A 175 13.84 -0.48 -12.49
N GLN A 176 14.05 0.01 -11.27
CA GLN A 176 14.90 1.17 -10.98
C GLN A 176 16.41 0.85 -11.01
N GLY A 177 16.79 -0.39 -11.31
CA GLY A 177 18.18 -0.81 -11.50
C GLY A 177 18.91 -1.21 -10.22
N TYR A 178 18.20 -1.33 -9.08
CA TYR A 178 18.79 -1.86 -7.86
C TYR A 178 19.12 -3.35 -8.03
N LYS A 179 20.25 -3.77 -7.44
CA LYS A 179 20.49 -5.19 -7.19
C LYS A 179 19.89 -5.50 -5.85
N VAL A 180 18.87 -6.35 -5.79
CA VAL A 180 18.12 -6.56 -4.55
C VAL A 180 18.57 -7.81 -3.80
N ARG A 181 18.47 -7.75 -2.47
CA ARG A 181 18.39 -8.90 -1.58
C ARG A 181 16.99 -8.97 -1.01
N VAL A 182 16.37 -10.15 -1.07
CA VAL A 182 14.98 -10.32 -0.65
C VAL A 182 14.91 -11.35 0.45
N GLY A 183 14.29 -10.97 1.55
CA GLY A 183 14.07 -11.83 2.69
C GLY A 183 12.59 -12.12 2.89
N ARG A 184 12.28 -13.34 3.31
CA ARG A 184 10.91 -13.83 3.51
C ARG A 184 10.84 -14.59 4.81
N PHE A 185 9.84 -14.28 5.63
CA PHE A 185 9.55 -15.06 6.82
C PHE A 185 8.06 -15.40 6.94
N PRO A 186 7.69 -16.68 6.90
CA PRO A 186 6.30 -17.10 6.97
C PRO A 186 5.79 -17.08 8.42
N TYR A 187 4.50 -16.75 8.60
CA TYR A 187 3.88 -16.73 9.92
C TYR A 187 3.91 -18.08 10.66
N VAL A 188 3.94 -19.19 9.92
CA VAL A 188 4.04 -20.54 10.49
C VAL A 188 5.36 -20.80 11.23
N GLY A 189 6.43 -20.05 10.94
CA GLY A 189 7.71 -20.11 11.67
C GLY A 189 7.71 -19.32 12.99
N ASN A 190 6.67 -18.51 13.26
CA ASN A 190 6.61 -17.67 14.45
C ASN A 190 5.83 -18.31 15.60
N GLY A 191 6.48 -18.46 16.76
CA GLY A 191 5.86 -19.06 17.94
C GLY A 191 4.63 -18.30 18.48
N LYS A 192 4.61 -16.96 18.37
CA LYS A 192 3.45 -16.16 18.80
C LYS A 192 2.26 -16.34 17.87
N ALA A 193 2.49 -16.36 16.56
CA ALA A 193 1.47 -16.63 15.53
C ALA A 193 0.81 -18.01 15.76
N ILE A 194 1.63 -19.04 16.03
CA ILE A 194 1.14 -20.38 16.39
C ILE A 194 0.29 -20.33 17.67
N ALA A 195 0.77 -19.66 18.72
CA ALA A 195 0.05 -19.56 19.99
C ALA A 195 -1.30 -18.81 19.86
N MET A 196 -1.40 -17.89 18.91
CA MET A 196 -2.64 -17.17 18.58
C MET A 196 -3.59 -17.96 17.68
N GLY A 197 -3.10 -19.03 17.04
CA GLY A 197 -3.86 -19.79 16.04
C GLY A 197 -4.01 -19.08 14.69
N ASP A 198 -3.16 -18.07 14.42
CA ASP A 198 -3.18 -17.29 13.17
C ASP A 198 -1.82 -17.36 12.49
N THR A 199 -1.61 -18.42 11.70
CA THR A 199 -0.34 -18.78 11.08
C THR A 199 -0.29 -18.51 9.58
N GLU A 200 -1.34 -17.89 9.02
CA GLU A 200 -1.39 -17.50 7.61
C GLU A 200 -0.80 -16.10 7.43
N GLY A 201 0.31 -16.00 6.69
CA GLY A 201 0.93 -14.71 6.43
C GLY A 201 2.39 -14.81 6.01
N LEU A 202 2.94 -13.65 5.64
CA LEU A 202 4.31 -13.46 5.18
C LEU A 202 4.79 -12.06 5.54
N ILE A 203 6.02 -11.95 6.03
CA ILE A 203 6.80 -10.71 5.98
C ILE A 203 7.84 -10.85 4.89
N LYS A 204 7.87 -9.89 3.96
CA LYS A 204 8.86 -9.79 2.89
C LYS A 204 9.59 -8.46 3.00
N THR A 205 10.92 -8.50 2.93
CA THR A 205 11.78 -7.30 2.94
C THR A 205 12.65 -7.28 1.70
N VAL A 206 12.91 -6.07 1.19
CA VAL A 206 13.71 -5.81 -0.01
C VAL A 206 14.81 -4.82 0.36
N PHE A 207 16.05 -5.24 0.17
CA PHE A 207 17.25 -4.46 0.48
C PHE A 207 18.07 -4.20 -0.77
N ASP A 208 18.76 -3.06 -0.83
CA ASP A 208 19.83 -2.86 -1.80
C ASP A 208 21.04 -3.73 -1.43
N ALA A 209 21.46 -4.60 -2.34
CA ALA A 209 22.57 -5.52 -2.14
C ALA A 209 23.92 -4.82 -2.01
N ALA A 210 24.05 -3.59 -2.53
CA ALA A 210 25.31 -2.84 -2.50
C ALA A 210 25.51 -2.08 -1.18
N THR A 211 24.46 -1.44 -0.67
CA THR A 211 24.53 -0.57 0.51
C THR A 211 23.94 -1.17 1.77
N GLY A 212 23.03 -2.14 1.64
CA GLY A 212 22.27 -2.65 2.77
C GLY A 212 21.04 -1.82 3.13
N GLU A 213 20.72 -0.76 2.37
CA GLU A 213 19.54 0.08 2.59
C GLU A 213 18.24 -0.74 2.49
N LEU A 214 17.31 -0.53 3.43
CA LEU A 214 15.94 -1.05 3.34
C LEU A 214 15.14 -0.29 2.25
N LEU A 215 14.99 -0.90 1.08
CA LEU A 215 14.23 -0.33 -0.04
C LEU A 215 12.72 -0.44 0.19
N GLY A 216 12.25 -1.57 0.72
CA GLY A 216 10.83 -1.75 1.04
C GLY A 216 10.53 -2.96 1.92
N ALA A 217 9.36 -2.94 2.55
CA ALA A 217 8.84 -4.02 3.36
C ALA A 217 7.35 -4.23 3.07
N HIS A 218 6.95 -5.49 2.94
CA HIS A 218 5.64 -5.92 2.44
C HIS A 218 5.13 -7.06 3.31
N MET A 219 3.93 -6.92 3.85
CA MET A 219 3.46 -7.75 4.95
C MET A 219 1.99 -8.15 4.76
N ILE A 220 1.68 -9.40 5.04
CA ILE A 220 0.31 -9.92 5.13
C ILE A 220 0.19 -10.88 6.31
N GLY A 221 -0.85 -10.72 7.13
CA GLY A 221 -1.08 -11.56 8.29
C GLY A 221 -1.70 -10.79 9.46
N ALA A 222 -1.75 -11.42 10.63
CA ALA A 222 -2.26 -10.78 11.85
C ALA A 222 -1.39 -9.59 12.26
N GLU A 223 -2.03 -8.48 12.63
CA GLU A 223 -1.42 -7.27 13.20
C GLU A 223 -0.33 -6.59 12.35
N VAL A 224 -0.19 -6.90 11.06
CA VAL A 224 0.86 -6.29 10.22
C VAL A 224 0.74 -4.79 10.10
N THR A 225 -0.48 -4.25 10.23
CA THR A 225 -0.74 -2.80 10.20
C THR A 225 -0.18 -2.06 11.42
N GLU A 226 0.05 -2.77 12.53
CA GLU A 226 0.74 -2.24 13.71
C GLU A 226 2.25 -2.51 13.66
N LEU A 227 2.68 -3.61 13.03
CA LEU A 227 4.11 -3.97 12.93
C LEU A 227 4.89 -3.08 11.95
N ILE A 228 4.25 -2.64 10.85
CA ILE A 228 4.90 -1.88 9.76
C ILE A 228 5.61 -0.61 10.22
N GLN A 229 5.16 -0.02 11.34
CA GLN A 229 5.76 1.19 11.91
C GLN A 229 7.26 1.04 12.18
N GLY A 230 7.73 -0.15 12.56
CA GLY A 230 9.16 -0.38 12.81
C GLY A 230 10.01 -0.22 11.54
N TYR A 231 9.46 -0.63 10.39
CA TYR A 231 10.11 -0.40 9.09
C TYR A 231 9.98 1.05 8.61
N CYS A 232 8.89 1.75 8.98
CA CYS A 232 8.75 3.19 8.70
C CYS A 232 9.83 3.99 9.42
N VAL A 233 10.06 3.71 10.70
CA VAL A 233 11.13 4.33 11.49
C VAL A 233 12.50 3.97 10.90
N ALA A 234 12.74 2.70 10.55
CA ALA A 234 13.99 2.28 9.93
C ALA A 234 14.28 3.04 8.62
N LYS A 235 13.29 3.17 7.72
CA LYS A 235 13.45 3.94 6.48
C LYS A 235 13.70 5.42 6.73
N THR A 236 13.00 6.01 7.71
CA THR A 236 13.19 7.43 8.09
C THR A 236 14.61 7.68 8.61
N LEU A 237 15.20 6.71 9.29
CA LEU A 237 16.56 6.76 9.80
C LEU A 237 17.62 6.30 8.79
N GLU A 238 17.23 6.00 7.55
CA GLU A 238 18.12 5.44 6.52
C GLU A 238 18.88 4.20 7.01
N THR A 239 18.20 3.39 7.82
CA THR A 239 18.76 2.22 8.47
C THR A 239 19.17 1.14 7.45
N THR A 240 20.25 0.42 7.75
CA THR A 240 20.70 -0.73 6.96
C THR A 240 20.22 -2.06 7.53
N GLU A 241 20.48 -3.15 6.82
CA GLU A 241 20.28 -4.49 7.36
C GLU A 241 21.03 -4.70 8.67
N ALA A 242 22.19 -4.05 8.85
CA ALA A 242 23.06 -4.28 10.00
C ALA A 242 22.36 -3.91 11.32
N GLU A 243 21.80 -2.71 11.43
CA GLU A 243 21.08 -2.29 12.65
C GLU A 243 19.84 -3.16 12.89
N LEU A 244 19.11 -3.53 11.83
CA LEU A 244 17.94 -4.41 11.94
C LEU A 244 18.33 -5.82 12.43
N MET A 245 19.42 -6.39 11.92
CA MET A 245 19.94 -7.70 12.35
C MET A 245 20.44 -7.69 13.79
N HIS A 246 20.99 -6.57 14.25
CA HIS A 246 21.56 -6.43 15.59
C HIS A 246 20.58 -5.92 16.65
N THR A 247 19.33 -5.62 16.24
CA THR A 247 18.25 -5.22 17.15
C THR A 247 17.69 -6.44 17.88
N ILE A 248 17.46 -6.29 19.19
CA ILE A 248 16.85 -7.34 20.01
C ILE A 248 15.33 -7.19 19.96
N PHE A 249 14.66 -8.17 19.35
CA PHE A 249 13.20 -8.26 19.36
C PHE A 249 12.70 -9.05 20.58
N PRO A 250 11.60 -8.63 21.21
CA PRO A 250 11.03 -9.34 22.36
C PRO A 250 10.42 -10.69 21.95
N HIS A 251 10.61 -11.71 22.78
CA HIS A 251 10.10 -13.06 22.56
C HIS A 251 9.08 -13.49 23.64
N PRO A 252 7.96 -14.17 23.29
CA PRO A 252 7.46 -14.39 21.93
C PRO A 252 6.59 -13.23 21.44
N THR A 253 6.87 -12.67 20.26
CA THR A 253 6.05 -11.65 19.60
C THR A 253 5.96 -11.87 18.09
N LEU A 254 4.95 -11.28 17.46
CA LEU A 254 4.85 -11.26 15.99
C LEU A 254 6.00 -10.45 15.37
N SER A 255 6.52 -9.44 16.08
CA SER A 255 7.61 -8.59 15.59
C SER A 255 8.92 -9.35 15.33
N GLU A 256 9.13 -10.52 15.92
CA GLU A 256 10.29 -11.38 15.61
C GLU A 256 10.36 -11.77 14.13
N MET A 257 9.22 -11.85 13.44
CA MET A 257 9.18 -12.11 12.00
C MET A 257 9.83 -11.00 11.18
N MET A 258 9.82 -9.76 11.70
CA MET A 258 10.51 -8.65 11.05
C MET A 258 12.01 -8.95 11.03
N HIS A 259 12.57 -9.26 12.20
CA HIS A 259 13.98 -9.64 12.35
C HIS A 259 14.38 -10.82 11.46
N GLU A 260 13.59 -11.90 11.50
CA GLU A 260 13.88 -13.09 10.71
C GLU A 260 13.81 -12.85 9.20
N SER A 261 12.88 -11.99 8.73
CA SER A 261 12.84 -11.62 7.31
C SER A 261 14.11 -10.89 6.88
N VAL A 262 14.68 -10.03 7.73
CA VAL A 262 15.96 -9.36 7.45
C VAL A 262 17.11 -10.37 7.43
N LEU A 263 17.13 -11.31 8.38
CA LEU A 263 18.15 -12.35 8.41
C LEU A 263 18.08 -13.27 7.19
N ASP A 264 16.88 -13.62 6.72
CA ASP A 264 16.65 -14.45 5.54
C ASP A 264 17.22 -13.81 4.25
N ALA A 265 17.09 -12.50 4.08
CA ALA A 265 17.66 -11.76 2.93
C ALA A 265 19.18 -11.95 2.76
N TYR A 266 19.85 -12.40 3.83
CA TYR A 266 21.29 -12.64 3.88
C TYR A 266 21.65 -14.10 4.22
N GLY A 267 20.69 -15.02 4.20
CA GLY A 267 20.90 -16.45 4.47
C GLY A 267 21.26 -16.75 5.94
N ARG A 268 20.73 -15.95 6.87
CA ARG A 268 21.04 -16.01 8.32
C ARG A 268 19.81 -16.27 9.20
N ALA A 269 18.65 -16.57 8.61
CA ALA A 269 17.43 -16.85 9.35
C ALA A 269 17.62 -18.06 10.29
N LEU A 270 16.95 -18.03 11.44
CA LEU A 270 17.12 -19.00 12.52
C LEU A 270 15.91 -19.93 12.68
N HIS A 271 14.69 -19.43 12.44
CA HIS A 271 13.45 -20.12 12.84
C HIS A 271 12.44 -20.30 11.69
N PHE A 272 12.82 -20.94 10.60
CA PHE A 272 11.96 -21.12 9.42
C PHE A 272 10.94 -22.26 9.52
#